data_AF-B8MT44-F1
#
_entry.id   AF-B8MT44-F1
#
_cell.length_a   1.000
_cell.length_b   1.000
_cell.length_c   1.000
_cell.angle_alpha   90.00
_cell.angle_beta   90.00
_cell.angle_gamma   90.00
#
_symmetry.space_group_name_H-M   'P 1'
#
loop_
_entity.id
_entity.type
_entity.pdbx_description
1 polymer ?
#
loop_
_entity_poly.entity_id
_entity_poly.type
_entity_poly.pdbx_seq_one_letter_code
_entity_poly.pdbx_strand_id
1 'polypeptide(L)'
;MHSNALSLAAAGVGYGWIAHEMHSWDALYRGRSLYCSALSSAQRLISSSEYTDELLPIMMMLLLYELFEFGTQSSTGWETHASGIEAALQLYGSQMLTSPLAYQLFYFYRTIGVLRSLILRKSTFLSKAEWIEAPWSSRPKNSYHKFLDLAAEVPDLLEQIDSISTGDSLEQHGNLSPERLLRRILNIIHRMKEWERFSGPHLALGPPHRLSSSGTSMTLTDRLQPRAHRYPTRNTCVNGTDFDKLQSARLMLFHWAVMLTLYTSLYGNSHLFRFSEYENNNENSHLLSMHDLEFAAENLAYKVALWADFCCQNAWQSFGPAIGIFSVKAAMKWYEVRLRAYSSGISHSLAQQQLQKCQTLLAHLTYCDRNREFTIPAS
;
A
#
# COMPACT_ATOMS: atom_id res chain seq x y z
N MET A 1 -15.83 -16.35 -30.90
CA MET A 1 -15.96 -17.24 -29.73
C MET A 1 -15.43 -16.47 -28.54
N HIS A 2 -16.27 -16.12 -27.57
CA HIS A 2 -15.80 -15.52 -26.32
C HIS A 2 -14.87 -16.49 -25.61
N SER A 3 -13.70 -16.03 -25.20
CA SER A 3 -12.73 -16.87 -24.50
C SER A 3 -13.28 -17.12 -23.10
N ASN A 4 -13.47 -18.38 -22.70
CA ASN A 4 -13.84 -18.73 -21.32
C ASN A 4 -12.75 -18.36 -20.28
N ALA A 5 -11.69 -17.66 -20.69
CA ALA A 5 -10.53 -17.31 -19.87
C ALA A 5 -10.88 -16.47 -18.64
N LEU A 6 -11.81 -15.52 -18.74
CA LEU A 6 -12.24 -14.75 -17.57
C LEU A 6 -12.94 -15.65 -16.54
N SER A 7 -13.80 -16.55 -17.01
CA SER A 7 -14.48 -17.54 -16.16
C SER A 7 -13.47 -18.48 -15.50
N LEU A 8 -12.43 -18.90 -16.22
CA LEU A 8 -11.33 -19.71 -15.67
C LEU A 8 -10.56 -18.93 -14.59
N ALA A 9 -10.22 -17.66 -14.83
CA ALA A 9 -9.50 -16.84 -13.87
C ALA A 9 -10.33 -16.61 -12.59
N ALA A 10 -11.61 -16.25 -12.75
CA ALA A 10 -12.53 -16.06 -11.63
C ALA A 10 -12.77 -17.37 -10.87
N ALA A 11 -12.92 -18.51 -11.56
CA ALA A 11 -13.04 -19.81 -10.93
C ALA A 11 -11.74 -20.21 -10.21
N GLY A 12 -10.57 -19.87 -10.75
CA GLY A 12 -9.27 -20.03 -10.09
C GLY A 12 -9.25 -19.33 -8.73
N VAL A 13 -9.63 -18.05 -8.69
CA VAL A 13 -9.76 -17.27 -7.44
C VAL A 13 -10.77 -17.93 -6.49
N GLY A 14 -11.93 -18.33 -6.99
CA GLY A 14 -12.97 -18.99 -6.19
C GLY A 14 -12.52 -20.33 -5.58
N TYR A 15 -11.82 -21.17 -6.36
CA TYR A 15 -11.27 -22.43 -5.87
C TYR A 15 -10.12 -22.22 -4.90
N GLY A 16 -9.26 -21.21 -5.13
CA GLY A 16 -8.22 -20.82 -4.18
C GLY A 16 -8.82 -20.40 -2.83
N TRP A 17 -9.91 -19.64 -2.86
CA TRP A 17 -10.66 -19.27 -1.66
C TRP A 17 -11.23 -20.50 -0.94
N ILE A 18 -11.92 -21.38 -1.67
CA ILE A 18 -12.48 -22.61 -1.13
C ILE A 18 -11.38 -23.47 -0.49
N ALA A 19 -10.24 -23.59 -1.16
CA ALA A 19 -9.09 -24.34 -0.66
C ALA A 19 -8.58 -23.79 0.66
N HIS A 20 -8.48 -22.47 0.78
CA HIS A 20 -8.09 -21.79 2.00
C HIS A 20 -9.09 -22.02 3.15
N GLU A 21 -10.38 -21.78 2.91
CA GLU A 21 -11.43 -21.91 3.94
C GLU A 21 -11.67 -23.34 4.41
N MET A 22 -11.60 -24.30 3.48
CA MET A 22 -11.89 -25.70 3.76
C MET A 22 -10.63 -26.53 4.00
N HIS A 23 -9.44 -25.92 3.94
CA HIS A 23 -8.14 -26.60 3.96
C HIS A 23 -8.08 -27.77 2.95
N SER A 24 -8.62 -27.57 1.75
CA SER A 24 -8.79 -28.63 0.73
C SER A 24 -7.72 -28.56 -0.35
N TRP A 25 -6.89 -29.60 -0.42
CA TRP A 25 -5.86 -29.79 -1.43
C TRP A 25 -6.40 -29.94 -2.85
N ASP A 26 -7.50 -30.66 -3.02
CA ASP A 26 -8.14 -30.83 -4.32
C ASP A 26 -8.65 -29.50 -4.87
N ALA A 27 -9.24 -28.67 -4.00
CA ALA A 27 -9.66 -27.33 -4.39
C ALA A 27 -8.45 -26.44 -4.74
N LEU A 28 -7.34 -26.56 -4.00
CA LEU A 28 -6.12 -25.81 -4.29
C LEU A 28 -5.53 -26.19 -5.66
N TYR A 29 -5.42 -27.49 -5.92
CA TYR A 29 -4.92 -28.01 -7.19
C TYR A 29 -5.79 -27.59 -8.36
N ARG A 30 -7.13 -27.67 -8.21
CA ARG A 30 -8.08 -27.18 -9.21
C ARG A 30 -7.94 -25.68 -9.45
N GLY A 31 -7.86 -24.88 -8.38
CA GLY A 31 -7.66 -23.43 -8.45
C GLY A 31 -6.41 -23.07 -9.25
N ARG A 32 -5.29 -23.73 -8.95
CA ARG A 32 -4.02 -23.53 -9.66
C ARG A 32 -4.09 -23.93 -11.13
N SER A 33 -4.73 -25.06 -11.45
CA SER A 33 -4.91 -25.51 -12.84
C SER A 33 -5.73 -24.52 -13.67
N LEU A 34 -6.82 -23.99 -13.09
CA LEU A 34 -7.66 -22.96 -13.71
C LEU A 34 -6.90 -21.65 -13.90
N TYR A 35 -6.13 -21.22 -12.89
CA TYR A 35 -5.23 -20.08 -12.97
C TYR A 35 -4.23 -20.21 -14.13
N CYS A 36 -3.53 -21.35 -14.24
CA CYS A 36 -2.57 -21.60 -15.33
C CYS A 36 -3.24 -21.58 -16.72
N SER A 37 -4.47 -22.10 -16.81
CA SER A 37 -5.25 -22.11 -18.06
C SER A 37 -5.68 -20.70 -18.48
N ALA A 38 -6.09 -19.87 -17.51
CA ALA A 38 -6.40 -18.46 -17.72
C ALA A 38 -5.15 -17.66 -18.13
N LEU A 39 -4.01 -17.89 -17.47
CA LEU A 39 -2.72 -17.27 -17.81
C LEU A 39 -2.30 -17.60 -19.26
N SER A 40 -2.39 -18.86 -19.66
CA SER A 40 -2.08 -19.29 -21.04
C SER A 40 -2.99 -18.61 -22.07
N SER A 41 -4.23 -18.31 -21.69
CA SER A 41 -5.17 -17.59 -22.55
C SER A 41 -4.86 -16.09 -22.61
N ALA A 42 -4.52 -15.46 -21.49
CA ALA A 42 -4.06 -14.08 -21.45
C ALA A 42 -2.80 -13.88 -22.31
N GLN A 43 -1.83 -14.80 -22.23
CA GLN A 43 -0.64 -14.77 -23.06
C GLN A 43 -0.96 -14.79 -24.56
N ARG A 44 -1.90 -15.65 -24.99
CA ARG A 44 -2.36 -15.68 -26.39
C ARG A 44 -3.01 -14.37 -26.83
N LEU A 45 -3.84 -13.76 -25.97
CA LEU A 45 -4.48 -12.47 -26.24
C LEU A 45 -3.46 -11.32 -26.35
N ILE A 46 -2.41 -11.35 -25.53
CA ILE A 46 -1.33 -10.37 -25.61
C ILE A 46 -0.54 -10.54 -26.92
N SER A 47 -0.25 -11.78 -27.31
CA SER A 47 0.50 -12.07 -28.55
C SER A 47 -0.22 -11.65 -29.83
N SER A 48 -1.56 -11.56 -29.84
CA SER A 48 -2.30 -11.05 -31.00
C SER A 48 -2.15 -9.56 -31.25
N SER A 49 -1.54 -8.79 -30.33
CA SER A 49 -1.31 -7.33 -30.40
C SER A 49 -2.57 -6.44 -30.48
N GLU A 50 -3.76 -7.02 -30.64
CA GLU A 50 -5.04 -6.33 -30.53
C GLU A 50 -5.59 -6.39 -29.11
N TYR A 51 -6.01 -5.24 -28.58
CA TYR A 51 -6.68 -5.18 -27.28
C TYR A 51 -8.05 -5.88 -27.35
N THR A 52 -8.35 -6.65 -26.31
CA THR A 52 -9.69 -7.21 -26.09
C THR A 52 -10.22 -6.75 -24.74
N ASP A 53 -11.50 -6.43 -24.65
CA ASP A 53 -12.15 -6.02 -23.39
C ASP A 53 -12.07 -7.10 -22.29
N GLU A 54 -11.77 -8.34 -22.67
CA GLU A 54 -11.57 -9.48 -21.76
C GLU A 54 -10.18 -9.47 -21.10
N LEU A 55 -9.17 -8.83 -21.70
CA LEU A 55 -7.77 -8.90 -21.26
C LEU A 55 -7.58 -8.29 -19.86
N LEU A 56 -8.01 -7.05 -19.65
CA LEU A 56 -7.83 -6.35 -18.37
C LEU A 56 -8.54 -7.09 -17.21
N PRO A 57 -9.82 -7.52 -17.34
CA PRO A 57 -10.47 -8.37 -16.33
C PRO A 57 -9.70 -9.66 -16.01
N ILE A 58 -9.17 -10.37 -17.02
CA ILE A 58 -8.41 -11.60 -16.81
C ILE A 58 -7.14 -11.31 -16.00
N MET A 59 -6.36 -10.30 -16.39
CA MET A 59 -5.13 -9.93 -15.69
C MET A 59 -5.40 -9.51 -14.24
N MET A 60 -6.50 -8.80 -13.98
CA MET A 60 -6.90 -8.42 -12.61
C MET A 60 -7.25 -9.64 -11.74
N MET A 61 -7.92 -10.64 -12.31
CA MET A 61 -8.22 -11.88 -11.58
C MET A 61 -6.96 -12.70 -11.29
N LEU A 62 -6.01 -12.76 -12.21
CA LEU A 62 -4.71 -13.40 -12.00
C LEU A 62 -3.89 -12.66 -10.92
N LEU A 63 -3.90 -11.33 -10.94
CA LEU A 63 -3.30 -10.51 -9.88
C LEU A 63 -3.95 -10.79 -8.51
N LEU A 64 -5.28 -10.85 -8.44
CA LEU A 64 -6.02 -11.19 -7.22
C LEU A 64 -5.65 -12.57 -6.69
N TYR A 65 -5.53 -13.56 -7.56
CA TYR A 65 -5.12 -14.92 -7.19
C TYR A 65 -3.76 -14.92 -6.46
N GLU A 66 -2.79 -14.16 -6.97
CA GLU A 66 -1.46 -14.04 -6.38
C GLU A 66 -1.43 -13.20 -5.10
N LEU A 67 -2.19 -12.10 -5.06
CA LEU A 67 -2.32 -11.26 -3.85
C LEU A 67 -2.90 -12.01 -2.66
N PHE A 68 -3.74 -13.00 -2.93
CA PHE A 68 -4.33 -13.87 -1.92
C PHE A 68 -3.45 -15.09 -1.58
N GLU A 69 -2.24 -15.17 -2.17
CA GLU A 69 -1.26 -16.22 -1.95
C GLU A 69 -1.81 -17.63 -2.11
N PHE A 70 -2.73 -17.84 -3.07
CA PHE A 70 -3.37 -19.14 -3.29
C PHE A 70 -2.39 -20.16 -3.90
N GLY A 71 -1.58 -20.79 -3.05
CA GLY A 71 -0.72 -21.93 -3.40
C GLY A 71 0.48 -21.60 -4.28
N THR A 72 0.80 -20.31 -4.49
CA THR A 72 1.95 -19.90 -5.31
C THR A 72 3.24 -19.75 -4.53
N GLN A 73 3.18 -19.71 -3.19
CA GLN A 73 4.34 -19.62 -2.26
C GLN A 73 5.40 -18.57 -2.68
N SER A 74 5.05 -17.62 -3.54
CA SER A 74 5.97 -16.69 -4.19
C SER A 74 5.63 -15.27 -3.79
N SER A 75 6.56 -14.62 -3.11
CA SER A 75 6.42 -13.20 -2.74
C SER A 75 6.47 -12.25 -3.94
N THR A 76 6.71 -12.75 -5.16
CA THR A 76 6.94 -11.95 -6.38
C THR A 76 5.86 -12.13 -7.45
N GLY A 77 4.92 -13.07 -7.28
CA GLY A 77 3.87 -13.36 -8.27
C GLY A 77 3.01 -12.14 -8.55
N TRP A 78 2.50 -11.49 -7.50
CA TRP A 78 1.67 -10.30 -7.61
C TRP A 78 2.42 -9.12 -8.26
N GLU A 79 3.73 -8.97 -8.00
CA GLU A 79 4.55 -7.91 -8.61
C GLU A 79 4.68 -8.09 -10.12
N THR A 80 4.83 -9.34 -10.56
CA THR A 80 4.94 -9.69 -11.99
C THR A 80 3.63 -9.39 -12.72
N HIS A 81 2.48 -9.78 -12.15
CA HIS A 81 1.17 -9.45 -12.73
C HIS A 81 0.90 -7.96 -12.70
N ALA A 82 1.23 -7.27 -11.61
CA ALA A 82 1.09 -5.82 -11.52
C ALA A 82 1.90 -5.14 -12.64
N SER A 83 3.16 -5.53 -12.85
CA SER A 83 4.01 -5.03 -13.94
C SER A 83 3.41 -5.29 -15.32
N GLY A 84 2.88 -6.51 -15.56
CA GLY A 84 2.18 -6.83 -16.81
C GLY A 84 0.96 -5.94 -17.06
N ILE A 85 0.18 -5.63 -16.01
CA ILE A 85 -0.95 -4.70 -16.11
C ILE A 85 -0.48 -3.27 -16.39
N GLU A 86 0.60 -2.78 -15.76
CA GLU A 86 1.16 -1.44 -16.07
C GLU A 86 1.58 -1.36 -17.54
N ALA A 87 2.21 -2.41 -18.07
CA ALA A 87 2.63 -2.48 -19.45
C ALA A 87 1.43 -2.46 -20.40
N ALA A 88 0.38 -3.23 -20.11
CA ALA A 88 -0.85 -3.23 -20.90
C ALA A 88 -1.54 -1.86 -20.86
N LEU A 89 -1.72 -1.26 -19.68
CA LEU A 89 -2.35 0.06 -19.53
C LEU A 89 -1.57 1.13 -20.31
N GLN A 90 -0.24 1.14 -20.23
CA GLN A 90 0.58 2.13 -20.95
C GLN A 90 0.61 1.87 -22.46
N LEU A 91 0.58 0.62 -22.91
CA LEU A 91 0.58 0.27 -24.33
C LEU A 91 -0.69 0.74 -25.04
N TYR A 92 -1.85 0.51 -24.43
CA TYR A 92 -3.15 0.83 -25.04
C TYR A 92 -3.67 2.23 -24.63
N GLY A 93 -3.04 2.85 -23.62
CA GLY A 93 -3.34 4.19 -23.15
C GLY A 93 -4.67 4.30 -22.40
N SER A 94 -4.98 5.51 -21.90
CA SER A 94 -6.23 5.77 -21.17
C SER A 94 -7.49 5.63 -22.04
N GLN A 95 -7.34 5.60 -23.36
CA GLN A 95 -8.42 5.42 -24.34
C GLN A 95 -9.07 4.03 -24.25
N MET A 96 -8.37 3.02 -23.70
CA MET A 96 -8.94 1.69 -23.47
C MET A 96 -9.98 1.64 -22.35
N LEU A 97 -10.07 2.70 -21.52
CA LEU A 97 -11.04 2.82 -20.44
C LEU A 97 -12.37 3.32 -21.01
N THR A 98 -13.03 2.47 -21.80
CA THR A 98 -14.26 2.83 -22.53
C THR A 98 -15.54 2.40 -21.83
N SER A 99 -15.46 1.46 -20.88
CA SER A 99 -16.62 0.85 -20.23
C SER A 99 -16.64 1.06 -18.72
N PRO A 100 -17.82 1.03 -18.07
CA PRO A 100 -17.93 1.10 -16.61
C PRO A 100 -17.10 0.06 -15.88
N LEU A 101 -16.99 -1.15 -16.44
CA LEU A 101 -16.16 -2.22 -15.88
C LEU A 101 -14.67 -1.87 -15.97
N ALA A 102 -14.20 -1.38 -17.13
CA ALA A 102 -12.81 -0.96 -17.30
C ALA A 102 -12.43 0.15 -16.31
N TYR A 103 -13.31 1.13 -16.09
CA TYR A 103 -13.11 2.16 -15.07
C TYR A 103 -13.01 1.58 -13.65
N GLN A 104 -13.91 0.66 -13.27
CA GLN A 104 -13.87 0.02 -11.96
C GLN A 104 -12.58 -0.78 -11.73
N LEU A 105 -12.14 -1.54 -12.74
CA LEU A 105 -10.90 -2.30 -12.69
C LEU A 105 -9.67 -1.38 -12.62
N PHE A 106 -9.68 -0.28 -13.37
CA PHE A 106 -8.63 0.73 -13.27
C PHE A 106 -8.61 1.39 -11.89
N TYR A 107 -9.76 1.76 -11.32
CA TYR A 107 -9.85 2.34 -9.98
C TYR A 107 -9.32 1.40 -8.90
N PHE A 108 -9.60 0.11 -9.03
CA PHE A 108 -9.05 -0.95 -8.20
C PHE A 108 -7.52 -1.04 -8.35
N TYR A 109 -7.04 -1.05 -9.59
CA TYR A 109 -5.62 -1.14 -9.90
C TYR A 109 -4.81 0.04 -9.38
N ARG A 110 -5.36 1.26 -9.42
CA ARG A 110 -4.65 2.47 -8.97
C ARG A 110 -4.09 2.32 -7.55
N THR A 111 -4.82 1.69 -6.64
CA THR A 111 -4.35 1.43 -5.28
C THR A 111 -3.12 0.53 -5.29
N ILE A 112 -3.13 -0.53 -6.10
CA ILE A 112 -2.05 -1.51 -6.22
C ILE A 112 -0.82 -0.88 -6.87
N GLY A 113 -1.00 -0.19 -7.99
CA GLY A 113 0.09 0.47 -8.70
C GLY A 113 0.76 1.53 -7.85
N VAL A 114 -0.01 2.37 -7.15
CA VAL A 114 0.54 3.36 -6.20
C VAL A 114 1.27 2.66 -5.06
N LEU A 115 0.67 1.67 -4.41
CA LEU A 115 1.32 0.90 -3.34
C LEU A 115 2.63 0.27 -3.80
N ARG A 116 2.63 -0.39 -4.97
CA ARG A 116 3.82 -0.99 -5.59
C ARG A 116 4.90 0.05 -5.86
N SER A 117 4.54 1.17 -6.48
CA SER A 117 5.49 2.24 -6.79
C SER A 117 6.13 2.86 -5.54
N LEU A 118 5.39 2.94 -4.42
CA LEU A 118 5.91 3.37 -3.13
C LEU A 118 6.88 2.34 -2.52
N ILE A 119 6.53 1.04 -2.59
CA ILE A 119 7.40 -0.05 -2.12
C ILE A 119 8.71 -0.08 -2.91
N LEU A 120 8.63 0.06 -4.23
CA LEU A 120 9.79 0.07 -5.12
C LEU A 120 10.53 1.42 -5.12
N ARG A 121 9.91 2.48 -4.58
CA ARG A 121 10.40 3.87 -4.64
C ARG A 121 10.74 4.30 -6.07
N LYS A 122 9.87 3.94 -7.01
CA LYS A 122 10.01 4.21 -8.45
C LYS A 122 8.81 4.98 -8.97
N SER A 123 9.06 5.99 -9.78
CA SER A 123 8.04 6.78 -10.45
C SER A 123 7.00 5.90 -11.17
N THR A 124 5.76 6.37 -11.22
CA THR A 124 4.64 5.63 -11.81
C THR A 124 3.91 6.49 -12.83
N PHE A 125 3.43 5.87 -13.91
CA PHE A 125 2.61 6.51 -14.92
C PHE A 125 1.28 7.04 -14.36
N LEU A 126 0.83 6.50 -13.22
CA LEU A 126 -0.43 6.87 -12.55
C LEU A 126 -0.47 8.33 -12.06
N SER A 127 0.66 9.03 -12.00
CA SER A 127 0.73 10.46 -11.67
C SER A 127 0.55 11.39 -12.88
N LYS A 128 0.59 10.86 -14.11
CA LYS A 128 0.48 11.66 -15.33
C LYS A 128 -0.96 12.15 -15.55
N ALA A 129 -1.09 13.34 -16.16
CA ALA A 129 -2.36 13.99 -16.47
C ALA A 129 -3.38 13.06 -17.14
N GLU A 130 -2.92 12.26 -18.11
CA GLU A 130 -3.77 11.32 -18.86
C GLU A 130 -4.41 10.21 -17.99
N TRP A 131 -3.87 9.91 -16.81
CA TRP A 131 -4.36 8.88 -15.87
C TRP A 131 -5.05 9.46 -14.63
N ILE A 132 -4.81 10.73 -14.34
CA ILE A 132 -5.51 11.45 -13.26
C ILE A 132 -6.71 12.23 -13.78
N GLU A 133 -6.78 12.66 -15.04
CA GLU A 133 -7.88 13.49 -15.55
C GLU A 133 -8.85 12.69 -16.43
N ALA A 134 -8.33 12.04 -17.48
CA ALA A 134 -9.17 11.39 -18.49
C ALA A 134 -10.16 10.34 -17.91
N PRO A 135 -9.76 9.49 -16.93
CA PRO A 135 -10.66 8.49 -16.34
C PRO A 135 -11.81 9.07 -15.48
N TRP A 136 -11.81 10.39 -15.27
CA TRP A 136 -12.74 11.13 -14.42
C TRP A 136 -13.56 12.17 -15.20
N SER A 137 -13.45 12.18 -16.53
CA SER A 137 -14.18 13.10 -17.41
C SER A 137 -15.71 13.04 -17.22
N SER A 138 -16.25 11.87 -16.87
CA SER A 138 -17.69 11.65 -16.67
C SER A 138 -18.15 11.65 -15.21
N ARG A 139 -17.23 11.59 -14.24
CA ARG A 139 -17.55 11.46 -12.80
C ARG A 139 -16.52 12.14 -11.93
N PRO A 140 -16.94 12.93 -10.91
CA PRO A 140 -15.99 13.57 -10.01
C PRO A 140 -15.27 12.55 -9.13
N LYS A 141 -14.01 12.82 -8.81
CA LYS A 141 -13.22 12.05 -7.84
C LYS A 141 -13.80 12.18 -6.44
N ASN A 142 -13.97 11.04 -5.77
CA ASN A 142 -14.19 11.02 -4.32
C ASN A 142 -12.86 11.29 -3.57
N SER A 143 -12.94 11.42 -2.24
CA SER A 143 -11.77 11.70 -1.40
C SER A 143 -10.64 10.66 -1.56
N TYR A 144 -10.99 9.37 -1.69
CA TYR A 144 -10.03 8.27 -1.86
C TYR A 144 -9.19 8.44 -3.15
N HIS A 145 -9.83 8.75 -4.28
CA HIS A 145 -9.12 8.94 -5.53
C HIS A 145 -8.29 10.22 -5.57
N LYS A 146 -8.75 11.29 -4.91
CA LYS A 146 -7.95 12.51 -4.71
C LYS A 146 -6.69 12.23 -3.91
N PHE A 147 -6.77 11.41 -2.87
CA PHE A 147 -5.59 10.94 -2.13
C PHE A 147 -4.66 10.13 -3.03
N LEU A 148 -5.19 9.19 -3.82
CA LEU A 148 -4.35 8.39 -4.71
C LEU A 148 -3.63 9.22 -5.78
N ASP A 149 -4.21 10.34 -6.23
CA ASP A 149 -3.49 11.29 -7.10
C ASP A 149 -2.25 11.85 -6.37
N LEU A 150 -2.42 12.33 -5.13
CA LEU A 150 -1.31 12.86 -4.31
C LEU A 150 -0.26 11.78 -4.03
N ALA A 151 -0.70 10.58 -3.64
CA ALA A 151 0.17 9.47 -3.33
C ALA A 151 0.95 8.97 -4.56
N ALA A 152 0.40 9.08 -5.77
CA ALA A 152 1.10 8.72 -7.01
C ALA A 152 2.26 9.66 -7.36
N GLU A 153 2.28 10.90 -6.84
CA GLU A 153 3.38 11.84 -7.03
C GLU A 153 4.61 11.50 -6.16
N VAL A 154 4.40 10.84 -5.02
CA VAL A 154 5.44 10.56 -4.02
C VAL A 154 6.57 9.67 -4.54
N PRO A 155 6.32 8.56 -5.26
CA PRO A 155 7.38 7.68 -5.75
C PRO A 155 8.44 8.37 -6.62
N ASP A 156 8.07 9.36 -7.45
CA ASP A 156 9.01 10.18 -8.24
C ASP A 156 9.98 10.96 -7.36
N LEU A 157 9.48 11.51 -6.25
CA LEU A 157 10.30 12.23 -5.28
C LEU A 157 11.23 11.26 -4.54
N LEU A 158 10.75 10.08 -4.16
CA LEU A 158 11.56 9.05 -3.50
C LEU A 158 12.68 8.56 -4.42
N GLU A 159 12.39 8.34 -5.70
CA GLU A 159 13.38 7.95 -6.71
C GLU A 159 14.50 9.00 -6.83
N GLN A 160 14.14 10.29 -6.87
CA GLN A 160 15.13 11.38 -6.91
C GLN A 160 15.96 11.49 -5.62
N ILE A 161 15.36 11.28 -4.44
CA ILE A 161 16.10 11.23 -3.17
C ILE A 161 17.13 10.09 -3.19
N ASP A 162 16.74 8.93 -3.73
CA ASP A 162 17.61 7.77 -3.80
C ASP A 162 18.78 8.01 -4.76
N SER A 163 18.53 8.61 -5.94
CA SER A 163 19.59 8.99 -6.89
C SER A 163 20.61 9.98 -6.32
N ILE A 164 20.18 10.95 -5.50
CA ILE A 164 21.10 11.85 -4.79
C ILE A 164 21.98 11.08 -3.80
N SER A 165 21.43 10.04 -3.17
CA SER A 165 22.11 9.27 -2.12
C SER A 165 23.15 8.28 -2.67
N THR A 166 22.98 7.78 -3.89
CA THR A 166 23.90 6.83 -4.52
C THR A 166 25.10 7.48 -5.20
N GLY A 167 25.09 8.81 -5.39
CA GLY A 167 26.17 9.53 -6.08
C GLY A 167 26.28 9.17 -7.56
N ASP A 168 25.26 8.53 -8.14
CA ASP A 168 25.20 8.27 -9.58
C ASP A 168 25.26 9.61 -10.31
N SER A 169 26.19 9.69 -11.27
CA SER A 169 26.60 10.94 -11.91
C SER A 169 25.39 11.67 -12.50
N LEU A 170 25.35 12.98 -12.21
CA LEU A 170 24.25 13.94 -12.36
C LEU A 170 23.74 14.16 -13.81
N GLU A 171 24.12 13.32 -14.78
CA GLU A 171 24.06 13.66 -16.21
C GLU A 171 22.97 12.93 -16.99
N GLN A 172 22.34 11.86 -16.47
CA GLN A 172 21.42 11.04 -17.28
C GLN A 172 19.92 11.25 -17.03
N HIS A 173 19.51 11.91 -15.94
CA HIS A 173 18.09 12.05 -15.57
C HIS A 173 17.68 13.48 -15.21
N GLY A 174 17.89 14.46 -16.10
CA GLY A 174 17.25 15.80 -16.02
C GLY A 174 17.12 16.39 -14.60
N ASN A 175 18.19 16.33 -13.80
CA ASN A 175 18.09 16.41 -12.35
C ASN A 175 17.64 17.80 -11.87
N LEU A 176 16.64 17.82 -10.99
CA LEU A 176 16.25 19.00 -10.23
C LEU A 176 17.34 19.31 -9.19
N SER A 177 17.62 20.60 -8.95
CA SER A 177 18.49 20.97 -7.83
C SER A 177 17.92 20.42 -6.51
N PRO A 178 18.76 20.06 -5.52
CA PRO A 178 18.30 19.60 -4.20
C PRO A 178 17.26 20.53 -3.57
N GLU A 179 17.42 21.82 -3.79
CA GLU A 179 16.51 22.91 -3.38
C GLU A 179 15.13 22.79 -4.04
N ARG A 180 15.09 22.55 -5.36
CA ARG A 180 13.83 22.34 -6.09
C ARG A 180 13.16 21.03 -5.71
N LEU A 181 13.93 19.98 -5.42
CA LEU A 181 13.41 18.72 -4.90
C LEU A 181 12.78 18.92 -3.51
N LEU A 182 13.48 19.62 -2.59
CA LEU A 182 12.97 19.94 -1.26
C LEU A 182 11.66 20.73 -1.33
N ARG A 183 11.58 21.77 -2.17
CA ARG A 183 10.34 22.52 -2.41
C ARG A 183 9.19 21.63 -2.89
N ARG A 184 9.45 20.70 -3.82
CA ARG A 184 8.43 19.75 -4.28
C ARG A 184 7.96 18.82 -3.15
N ILE A 185 8.87 18.33 -2.32
CA ILE A 185 8.54 17.48 -1.17
C ILE A 185 7.69 18.25 -0.14
N LEU A 186 8.08 19.48 0.20
CA LEU A 186 7.32 20.32 1.13
C LEU A 186 5.93 20.65 0.57
N ASN A 187 5.82 20.93 -0.73
CA ASN A 187 4.55 21.16 -1.40
C ASN A 187 3.62 19.93 -1.34
N ILE A 188 4.13 18.71 -1.59
CA ILE A 188 3.28 17.51 -1.49
C ILE A 188 2.86 17.23 -0.04
N ILE A 189 3.76 17.44 0.93
CA ILE A 189 3.44 17.34 2.37
C ILE A 189 2.32 18.32 2.75
N HIS A 190 2.39 19.56 2.27
CA HIS A 190 1.37 20.57 2.51
C HIS A 190 0.02 20.15 1.92
N ARG A 191 -0.01 19.79 0.63
CA ARG A 191 -1.22 19.34 -0.07
C ARG A 191 -1.85 18.10 0.58
N MET A 192 -1.04 17.16 1.06
CA MET A 192 -1.52 15.99 1.80
C MET A 192 -2.13 16.36 3.16
N LYS A 193 -1.55 17.32 3.89
CA LYS A 193 -2.13 17.82 5.15
C LYS A 193 -3.45 18.57 4.91
N GLU A 194 -3.51 19.40 3.86
CA GLU A 194 -4.76 20.07 3.46
C GLU A 194 -5.83 19.05 3.07
N TRP A 195 -5.46 18.04 2.28
CA TRP A 195 -6.36 16.95 1.94
C TRP A 195 -6.90 16.27 3.20
N GLU A 196 -6.07 15.87 4.17
CA GLU A 196 -6.53 15.26 5.44
C GLU A 196 -7.53 16.17 6.18
N ARG A 197 -7.27 17.48 6.23
CA ARG A 197 -8.13 18.47 6.90
C ARG A 197 -9.49 18.63 6.25
N PHE A 198 -9.54 18.69 4.92
CA PHE A 198 -10.77 19.02 4.16
C PHE A 198 -11.54 17.81 3.64
N SER A 199 -10.95 16.62 3.68
CA SER A 199 -11.56 15.41 3.14
C SER A 199 -12.73 14.87 3.97
N GLY A 200 -12.93 15.39 5.17
CA GLY A 200 -13.92 14.88 6.14
C GLY A 200 -13.67 13.48 6.73
N PRO A 201 -12.49 12.81 6.66
CA PRO A 201 -12.29 11.60 7.44
C PRO A 201 -12.21 11.98 8.92
N HIS A 202 -13.31 11.77 9.65
CA HIS A 202 -13.32 11.99 11.09
C HIS A 202 -12.51 10.90 11.77
N LEU A 203 -11.34 11.27 12.27
CA LEU A 203 -10.59 10.47 13.22
C LEU A 203 -11.41 10.34 14.50
N ALA A 204 -12.15 9.24 14.64
CA ALA A 204 -12.72 8.88 15.94
C ALA A 204 -11.57 8.78 16.96
N LEU A 205 -11.89 9.01 18.25
CA LEU A 205 -11.03 8.58 19.35
C LEU A 205 -10.55 7.17 19.00
N GLY A 206 -9.23 6.96 19.00
CA GLY A 206 -8.62 5.72 18.50
C GLY A 206 -9.25 4.46 19.11
N PRO A 207 -8.90 3.26 18.60
CA PRO A 207 -9.39 2.01 19.16
C PRO A 207 -9.38 2.09 20.69
N PRO A 208 -10.43 1.60 21.40
CA PRO A 208 -10.74 1.95 22.79
C PRO A 208 -9.59 1.73 23.80
N HIS A 209 -8.53 1.05 23.37
CA HIS A 209 -7.27 0.93 24.06
C HIS A 209 -6.27 1.99 23.57
N ARG A 210 -6.06 3.05 24.37
CA ARG A 210 -4.77 3.77 24.31
C ARG A 210 -3.66 2.74 24.57
N LEU A 211 -2.58 2.81 23.80
CA LEU A 211 -1.42 1.93 23.93
C LEU A 211 -0.95 1.89 25.40
N SER A 212 -1.27 0.80 26.12
CA SER A 212 -0.78 0.62 27.49
C SER A 212 0.74 0.49 27.46
N SER A 213 1.40 1.19 28.38
CA SER A 213 2.85 1.09 28.64
C SER A 213 3.24 -0.25 29.27
N SER A 214 2.28 -0.95 29.88
CA SER A 214 2.43 -2.36 30.25
C SER A 214 2.20 -3.23 29.00
N GLY A 215 3.09 -4.17 28.72
CA GLY A 215 3.04 -5.09 27.58
C GLY A 215 1.87 -6.10 27.61
N THR A 216 0.68 -5.67 28.02
CA THR A 216 -0.49 -6.51 28.28
C THR A 216 -1.69 -6.19 27.39
N SER A 217 -1.47 -5.54 26.24
CA SER A 217 -2.53 -5.29 25.24
C SER A 217 -2.39 -6.21 24.02
N MET A 218 -2.24 -7.51 24.28
CA MET A 218 -2.30 -8.54 23.22
C MET A 218 -3.06 -9.80 23.62
N THR A 219 -3.41 -9.99 24.90
CA THR A 219 -4.00 -11.26 25.38
C THR A 219 -5.47 -11.19 25.74
N LEU A 220 -6.02 -9.99 25.97
CA LEU A 220 -7.44 -9.83 26.35
C LEU A 220 -8.39 -9.78 25.14
N THR A 221 -7.96 -9.20 24.02
CA THR A 221 -8.69 -9.25 22.75
C THR A 221 -8.55 -10.63 22.06
N ASP A 222 -7.42 -11.30 22.25
CA ASP A 222 -7.12 -12.66 21.73
C ASP A 222 -8.02 -13.77 22.34
N ARG A 223 -8.68 -13.50 23.47
CA ARG A 223 -9.57 -14.48 24.15
C ARG A 223 -11.06 -14.31 23.88
N LEU A 224 -11.52 -13.15 23.42
CA LEU A 224 -12.96 -12.85 23.28
C LEU A 224 -13.45 -12.83 21.83
N GLN A 225 -12.56 -12.90 20.84
CA GLN A 225 -12.96 -13.08 19.45
C GLN A 225 -12.44 -14.44 18.95
N PRO A 226 -13.34 -15.36 18.53
CA PRO A 226 -12.90 -16.57 17.85
C PRO A 226 -12.03 -16.17 16.66
N ARG A 227 -10.83 -16.76 16.57
CA ARG A 227 -9.89 -16.61 15.45
C ARG A 227 -10.62 -16.85 14.13
N ALA A 228 -11.10 -15.77 13.53
CA ALA A 228 -11.92 -15.82 12.33
C ALA A 228 -11.10 -15.32 11.15
N HIS A 229 -10.49 -16.26 10.45
CA HIS A 229 -10.24 -16.16 9.02
C HIS A 229 -11.58 -16.10 8.22
N ARG A 230 -12.58 -15.26 8.56
CA ARG A 230 -13.92 -15.25 7.93
C ARG A 230 -14.59 -13.87 8.05
N TYR A 231 -15.40 -13.28 7.16
CA TYR A 231 -16.04 -13.56 5.84
C TYR A 231 -16.60 -12.17 5.32
N PRO A 232 -17.44 -12.02 4.26
CA PRO A 232 -18.22 -10.81 4.06
C PRO A 232 -19.21 -10.71 5.23
N THR A 233 -19.02 -9.74 6.13
CA THR A 233 -19.87 -9.56 7.30
C THR A 233 -20.75 -8.34 7.13
N ARG A 234 -22.05 -8.63 7.11
CA ARG A 234 -23.15 -7.69 7.30
C ARG A 234 -22.93 -7.01 8.66
N ASN A 235 -22.56 -5.73 8.67
CA ASN A 235 -22.33 -4.95 9.89
C ASN A 235 -23.55 -5.01 10.81
N THR A 236 -23.39 -5.59 12.00
CA THR A 236 -24.28 -5.28 13.14
C THR A 236 -23.76 -4.02 13.81
N CYS A 237 -24.51 -2.94 13.68
CA CYS A 237 -24.32 -1.68 14.38
C CYS A 237 -24.36 -1.93 15.89
N VAL A 238 -23.24 -1.75 16.58
CA VAL A 238 -23.21 -1.62 18.04
C VAL A 238 -22.46 -0.36 18.39
N ASN A 239 -23.13 0.47 19.18
CA ASN A 239 -22.78 1.83 19.55
C ASN A 239 -21.37 1.95 20.14
N GLY A 240 -20.53 2.80 19.53
CA GLY A 240 -19.30 3.25 20.16
C GLY A 240 -18.30 3.87 19.19
N THR A 241 -18.56 5.11 18.77
CA THR A 241 -17.58 6.05 18.17
C THR A 241 -16.72 5.47 17.04
N ASP A 242 -17.28 5.43 15.83
CA ASP A 242 -16.64 4.85 14.65
C ASP A 242 -16.30 5.93 13.61
N PHE A 243 -15.18 5.74 12.88
CA PHE A 243 -15.14 6.21 11.50
C PHE A 243 -16.37 5.64 10.78
N ASP A 244 -17.17 6.44 10.07
CA ASP A 244 -18.42 5.98 9.43
C ASP A 244 -18.29 4.66 8.62
N LYS A 245 -17.07 4.33 8.14
CA LYS A 245 -16.74 3.11 7.37
C LYS A 245 -15.28 2.69 7.63
N LEU A 246 -15.01 1.38 7.79
CA LEU A 246 -13.66 0.76 7.84
C LEU A 246 -12.73 1.22 6.69
N GLN A 247 -13.32 1.57 5.54
CA GLN A 247 -12.60 2.11 4.40
C GLN A 247 -11.94 3.48 4.67
N SER A 248 -12.55 4.32 5.51
CA SER A 248 -11.98 5.61 5.92
C SER A 248 -10.75 5.42 6.81
N ALA A 249 -10.78 4.45 7.73
CA ALA A 249 -9.63 4.12 8.56
C ALA A 249 -8.46 3.57 7.72
N ARG A 250 -8.74 2.69 6.75
CA ARG A 250 -7.74 2.15 5.81
C ARG A 250 -7.11 3.22 4.93
N LEU A 251 -7.93 4.16 4.45
CA LEU A 251 -7.47 5.33 3.71
C LEU A 251 -6.55 6.19 4.57
N MET A 252 -6.91 6.45 5.83
CA MET A 252 -6.06 7.21 6.75
C MET A 252 -4.75 6.48 7.07
N LEU A 253 -4.81 5.16 7.28
CA LEU A 253 -3.62 4.35 7.50
C LEU A 253 -2.65 4.45 6.31
N PHE A 254 -3.17 4.35 5.09
CA PHE A 254 -2.36 4.48 3.88
C PHE A 254 -1.76 5.90 3.78
N HIS A 255 -2.56 6.94 4.01
CA HIS A 255 -2.09 8.33 4.04
C HIS A 255 -0.94 8.54 5.03
N TRP A 256 -1.09 8.06 6.27
CA TRP A 256 -0.02 8.20 7.27
C TRP A 256 1.24 7.46 6.88
N ALA A 257 1.13 6.29 6.27
CA ALA A 257 2.28 5.54 5.79
C ALA A 257 3.02 6.25 4.66
N VAL A 258 2.31 6.87 3.73
CA VAL A 258 2.92 7.65 2.64
C VAL A 258 3.64 8.87 3.19
N MET A 259 2.97 9.63 4.06
CA MET A 259 3.58 10.78 4.74
C MET A 259 4.82 10.36 5.56
N LEU A 260 4.72 9.27 6.32
CA LEU A 260 5.83 8.76 7.12
C LEU A 260 7.02 8.34 6.25
N THR A 261 6.76 7.75 5.08
CA THR A 261 7.81 7.39 4.11
C THR A 261 8.55 8.63 3.61
N LEU A 262 7.83 9.72 3.32
CA LEU A 262 8.44 11.01 2.95
C LEU A 262 9.28 11.58 4.09
N TYR A 263 8.73 11.70 5.31
CA TYR A 263 9.46 12.23 6.46
C TYR A 263 10.69 11.41 6.79
N THR A 264 10.59 10.08 6.77
CA THR A 264 11.73 9.18 7.03
C THR A 264 12.81 9.33 5.96
N SER A 265 12.42 9.51 4.69
CA SER A 265 13.37 9.72 3.58
C SER A 265 14.09 11.07 3.70
N LEU A 266 13.38 12.13 4.09
CA LEU A 266 13.97 13.44 4.36
C LEU A 266 14.93 13.39 5.55
N TYR A 267 14.50 12.80 6.67
CA TYR A 267 15.31 12.67 7.88
C TYR A 267 16.61 11.88 7.62
N GLY A 268 16.53 10.84 6.78
CA GLY A 268 17.68 10.02 6.40
C GLY A 268 18.66 10.70 5.43
N ASN A 269 18.27 11.80 4.77
CA ASN A 269 19.09 12.45 3.75
C ASN A 269 19.64 13.80 4.25
N SER A 270 20.84 13.75 4.84
CA SER A 270 21.53 14.91 5.42
C SER A 270 21.86 16.02 4.41
N HIS A 271 21.99 15.70 3.13
CA HIS A 271 22.27 16.67 2.07
C HIS A 271 21.06 17.57 1.80
N LEU A 272 19.86 16.99 1.66
CA LEU A 272 18.62 17.76 1.48
C LEU A 272 18.32 18.65 2.69
N PHE A 273 18.60 18.14 3.90
CA PHE A 273 18.40 18.90 5.12
C PHE A 273 19.37 20.08 5.27
N ARG A 274 20.64 19.92 4.90
CA ARG A 274 21.65 21.01 4.95
C ARG A 274 21.27 22.20 4.07
N PHE A 275 20.61 21.98 2.94
CA PHE A 275 20.09 23.07 2.10
C PHE A 275 18.89 23.79 2.72
N SER A 276 18.04 23.07 3.47
CA SER A 276 16.94 23.66 4.24
C SER A 276 17.42 24.69 5.27
N GLU A 277 18.57 24.46 5.90
CA GLU A 277 19.16 25.40 6.86
C GLU A 277 19.75 26.65 6.18
N TYR A 278 20.22 26.53 4.94
CA TYR A 278 20.79 27.63 4.17
C TYR A 278 19.72 28.62 3.68
N GLU A 279 18.57 28.12 3.20
CA GLU A 279 17.45 28.98 2.75
C GLU A 279 16.73 29.70 3.88
N ASN A 280 16.64 29.10 5.08
CA ASN A 280 16.01 29.71 6.25
C ASN A 280 16.67 31.05 6.67
N ASN A 281 17.92 31.26 6.28
CA ASN A 281 18.63 32.51 6.54
C ASN A 281 18.32 33.63 5.52
N ASN A 282 17.70 33.31 4.38
CA ASN A 282 17.49 34.26 3.28
C ASN A 282 16.03 34.65 3.04
N GLU A 283 15.03 33.83 3.40
CA GLU A 283 13.61 34.19 3.27
C GLU A 283 12.76 33.72 4.46
N ASN A 284 11.73 34.50 4.81
CA ASN A 284 10.70 34.21 5.84
C ASN A 284 9.79 33.00 5.49
N SER A 285 10.32 31.97 4.84
CA SER A 285 9.61 30.73 4.57
C SER A 285 9.79 29.76 5.74
N HIS A 286 8.69 29.36 6.39
CA HIS A 286 8.63 28.34 7.42
C HIS A 286 9.09 26.97 6.90
N LEU A 287 10.41 26.73 6.85
CA LEU A 287 11.00 25.41 6.62
C LEU A 287 10.87 24.56 7.89
N LEU A 288 10.61 23.25 7.75
CA LEU A 288 10.51 22.35 8.91
C LEU A 288 11.89 22.20 9.57
N SER A 289 12.00 22.50 10.86
CA SER A 289 13.20 22.16 11.62
C SER A 289 13.36 20.64 11.71
N MET A 290 14.57 20.17 12.03
CA MET A 290 14.81 18.73 12.25
C MET A 290 13.90 18.17 13.35
N HIS A 291 13.67 18.98 14.38
CA HIS A 291 12.75 18.65 15.46
C HIS A 291 11.31 18.51 14.98
N ASP A 292 10.84 19.38 14.07
CA ASP A 292 9.48 19.29 13.53
C ASP A 292 9.29 18.08 12.61
N LEU A 293 10.29 17.74 11.80
CA LEU A 293 10.32 16.52 10.99
C LEU A 293 10.23 15.28 11.90
N GLU A 294 11.06 15.23 12.93
CA GLU A 294 11.11 14.14 13.89
C GLU A 294 9.77 13.99 14.63
N PHE A 295 9.24 15.08 15.16
CA PHE A 295 7.95 15.09 15.85
C PHE A 295 6.82 14.64 14.91
N ALA A 296 6.79 15.11 13.67
CA ALA A 296 5.79 14.69 12.70
C ALA A 296 5.88 13.19 12.37
N ALA A 297 7.09 12.69 12.14
CA ALA A 297 7.34 11.28 11.83
C ALA A 297 6.97 10.37 13.01
N GLU A 298 7.35 10.74 14.24
CA GLU A 298 7.03 9.98 15.46
C GLU A 298 5.51 9.88 15.66
N ASN A 299 4.79 10.99 15.49
CA ASN A 299 3.33 11.00 15.58
C ASN A 299 2.67 10.11 14.51
N LEU A 300 3.18 10.11 13.29
CA LEU A 300 2.67 9.27 12.21
C LEU A 300 2.95 7.78 12.47
N ALA A 301 4.18 7.44 12.89
CA ALA A 301 4.56 6.08 13.23
C ALA A 301 3.71 5.52 14.38
N TYR A 302 3.47 6.33 15.42
CA TYR A 302 2.57 5.98 16.51
C TYR A 302 1.13 5.74 16.04
N LYS A 303 0.58 6.62 15.19
CA LYS A 303 -0.76 6.44 14.60
C LYS A 303 -0.85 5.15 13.80
N VAL A 304 0.15 4.85 12.97
CA VAL A 304 0.22 3.61 12.19
C VAL A 304 0.20 2.40 13.12
N ALA A 305 1.07 2.36 14.13
CA ALA A 305 1.14 1.24 15.08
C ALA A 305 -0.17 1.04 15.84
N LEU A 306 -0.86 2.13 16.20
CA LEU A 306 -2.14 2.09 16.91
C LEU A 306 -3.29 1.55 16.03
N TRP A 307 -3.35 1.97 14.76
CA TRP A 307 -4.50 1.71 13.89
C TRP A 307 -4.32 0.52 12.94
N ALA A 308 -3.09 0.05 12.73
CA ALA A 308 -2.82 -1.02 11.79
C ALA A 308 -3.56 -2.32 12.16
N ASP A 309 -3.63 -2.68 13.44
CA ASP A 309 -4.41 -3.85 13.89
C ASP A 309 -5.90 -3.71 13.54
N PHE A 310 -6.53 -2.59 13.94
CA PHE A 310 -7.93 -2.30 13.62
C PHE A 310 -8.23 -2.35 12.10
N CYS A 311 -7.37 -1.74 11.29
CA CYS A 311 -7.55 -1.71 9.83
C CYS A 311 -7.42 -3.10 9.18
N CYS A 312 -6.77 -4.04 9.87
CA CYS A 312 -6.50 -5.39 9.40
C CYS A 312 -7.45 -6.46 9.97
N GLN A 313 -8.36 -6.11 10.90
CA GLN A 313 -9.33 -7.03 11.51
C GLN A 313 -10.20 -7.79 10.48
N ASN A 314 -10.47 -7.19 9.32
CA ASN A 314 -11.16 -7.83 8.21
C ASN A 314 -10.23 -7.91 6.99
N ALA A 315 -9.19 -8.74 7.06
CA ALA A 315 -8.13 -8.88 6.06
C ALA A 315 -8.63 -9.01 4.61
N TRP A 316 -9.86 -9.48 4.39
CA TRP A 316 -10.35 -9.88 3.07
C TRP A 316 -11.48 -9.01 2.49
N GLN A 317 -11.92 -7.94 3.18
CA GLN A 317 -12.95 -7.03 2.65
C GLN A 317 -12.38 -5.87 1.81
N SER A 318 -11.05 -5.73 1.74
CA SER A 318 -10.27 -4.89 0.80
C SER A 318 -8.78 -5.16 1.03
N PHE A 319 -7.88 -4.54 0.25
CA PHE A 319 -6.41 -4.49 0.40
C PHE A 319 -5.84 -4.07 1.78
N GLY A 320 -6.63 -4.11 2.85
CA GLY A 320 -6.25 -3.80 4.22
C GLY A 320 -4.94 -4.46 4.65
N PRO A 321 -4.67 -5.75 4.36
CA PRO A 321 -3.40 -6.38 4.71
C PRO A 321 -2.21 -5.81 3.94
N ALA A 322 -2.30 -5.59 2.63
CA ALA A 322 -1.19 -5.04 1.85
C ALA A 322 -0.86 -3.59 2.26
N ILE A 323 -1.90 -2.76 2.45
CA ILE A 323 -1.77 -1.41 3.00
C ILE A 323 -1.22 -1.47 4.43
N GLY A 324 -1.73 -2.39 5.26
CA GLY A 324 -1.28 -2.60 6.64
C GLY A 324 0.19 -3.00 6.72
N ILE A 325 0.62 -3.97 5.92
CA ILE A 325 2.00 -4.43 5.81
C ILE A 325 2.92 -3.27 5.39
N PHE A 326 2.57 -2.54 4.34
CA PHE A 326 3.32 -1.36 3.91
C PHE A 326 3.42 -0.31 5.02
N SER A 327 2.29 -0.02 5.69
CA SER A 327 2.22 0.97 6.75
C SER A 327 3.10 0.59 7.93
N VAL A 328 2.96 -0.64 8.43
CA VAL A 328 3.77 -1.15 9.55
C VAL A 328 5.24 -1.17 9.18
N LYS A 329 5.61 -1.56 7.95
CA LYS A 329 6.99 -1.48 7.46
C LYS A 329 7.52 -0.04 7.43
N ALA A 330 6.70 0.93 7.03
CA ALA A 330 7.08 2.35 7.09
C ALA A 330 7.34 2.81 8.53
N ALA A 331 6.51 2.39 9.50
CA ALA A 331 6.73 2.67 10.93
C ALA A 331 7.99 1.98 11.47
N MET A 332 8.24 0.72 11.12
CA MET A 332 9.47 0.03 11.48
C MET A 332 10.69 0.77 10.95
N LYS A 333 10.66 1.19 9.67
CA LYS A 333 11.77 1.91 9.04
C LYS A 333 12.08 3.22 9.78
N TRP A 334 11.06 3.96 10.20
CA TRP A 334 11.25 5.15 11.03
C TRP A 334 11.98 4.82 12.34
N TYR A 335 11.49 3.84 13.10
CA TYR A 335 12.09 3.47 14.37
C TYR A 335 13.52 2.94 14.23
N GLU A 336 13.82 2.18 13.17
CA GLU A 336 15.18 1.74 12.86
C GLU A 336 16.12 2.92 12.58
N VAL A 337 15.68 3.91 11.81
CA VAL A 337 16.46 5.13 11.54
C VAL A 337 16.66 5.93 12.84
N ARG A 338 15.62 6.03 13.67
CA ARG A 338 15.66 6.75 14.94
C ARG A 338 16.62 6.13 15.96
N LEU A 339 16.68 4.80 16.02
CA LEU A 339 17.61 4.04 16.87
C LEU A 339 19.07 4.14 16.40
N ARG A 340 19.31 4.30 15.09
CA ARG A 340 20.68 4.55 14.59
C ARG A 340 21.19 5.94 14.93
N ALA A 341 20.29 6.94 15.00
CA ALA A 341 20.66 8.33 15.24
C ALA A 341 21.05 8.62 16.70
N TYR A 342 20.59 7.81 17.67
CA TYR A 342 20.84 8.03 19.09
C TYR A 342 21.22 6.71 19.77
N SER A 343 22.30 6.70 20.54
CA SER A 343 22.84 5.46 21.13
C SER A 343 22.30 5.12 22.52
N SER A 344 21.61 6.03 23.21
CA SER A 344 21.07 5.80 24.56
C SER A 344 20.02 6.83 24.98
N GLY A 345 19.20 6.50 25.99
CA GLY A 345 18.21 7.39 26.62
C GLY A 345 16.77 6.87 26.60
N ILE A 346 15.87 7.60 27.25
CA ILE A 346 14.43 7.25 27.36
C ILE A 346 13.76 7.19 25.97
N SER A 347 14.15 8.10 25.07
CA SER A 347 13.66 8.10 23.69
C SER A 347 14.08 6.83 22.92
N HIS A 348 15.29 6.32 23.19
CA HIS A 348 15.79 5.10 22.55
C HIS A 348 15.03 3.85 23.02
N SER A 349 14.80 3.71 24.34
CA SER A 349 14.04 2.57 24.87
C SER A 349 12.59 2.56 24.37
N LEU A 350 11.95 3.72 24.27
CA LEU A 350 10.60 3.85 23.70
C LEU A 350 10.58 3.44 22.22
N ALA A 351 11.51 3.94 21.41
CA ALA A 351 11.62 3.57 19.99
C ALA A 351 11.84 2.06 19.81
N GLN A 352 12.67 1.43 20.66
CA GLN A 352 12.88 -0.01 20.65
C GLN A 352 11.60 -0.79 20.99
N GLN A 353 10.83 -0.32 21.99
CA GLN A 353 9.55 -0.92 22.35
C GLN A 353 8.54 -0.83 21.19
N GLN A 354 8.47 0.31 20.51
CA GLN A 354 7.56 0.49 19.38
C GLN A 354 7.98 -0.32 18.16
N LEU A 355 9.28 -0.45 17.89
CA LEU A 355 9.81 -1.32 16.84
C LEU A 355 9.41 -2.78 17.09
N GLN A 356 9.57 -3.27 18.32
CA GLN A 356 9.18 -4.64 18.68
C GLN A 356 7.68 -4.87 18.47
N LYS A 357 6.83 -3.90 18.83
CA LYS A 357 5.38 -3.96 18.59
C LYS A 357 5.07 -4.02 17.10
N CYS A 358 5.71 -3.19 16.28
CA CYS A 358 5.54 -3.22 14.84
C CYS A 358 5.99 -4.56 14.23
N GLN A 359 7.08 -5.16 14.72
CA GLN A 359 7.53 -6.48 14.30
C GLN A 359 6.52 -7.58 14.65
N THR A 360 5.95 -7.56 15.86
CA THR A 360 4.89 -8.49 16.25
C THR A 360 3.66 -8.31 15.38
N LEU A 361 3.24 -7.07 15.13
CA LEU A 361 2.10 -6.79 14.26
C LEU A 361 2.36 -7.23 12.82
N LEU A 362 3.55 -6.96 12.27
CA LEU A 362 3.94 -7.42 10.94
C LEU A 362 3.92 -8.94 10.87
N ALA A 363 4.43 -9.63 11.90
CA ALA A 363 4.36 -11.08 11.97
C ALA A 363 2.90 -11.55 11.90
N HIS A 364 1.97 -10.95 12.66
CA HIS A 364 0.55 -11.28 12.56
C HIS A 364 -0.06 -11.01 11.18
N LEU A 365 0.35 -9.94 10.49
CA LEU A 365 -0.14 -9.59 9.16
C LEU A 365 0.44 -10.47 8.04
N THR A 366 1.59 -11.10 8.27
CA THR A 366 2.34 -11.90 7.28
C THR A 366 2.44 -13.38 7.65
N TYR A 367 1.85 -13.78 8.79
CA TYR A 367 1.83 -15.17 9.23
C TYR A 367 0.88 -15.96 8.35
N CYS A 368 1.43 -16.51 7.27
CA CYS A 368 0.90 -17.71 6.64
C CYS A 368 1.11 -18.86 7.63
N ASP A 369 0.18 -19.81 7.73
CA ASP A 369 0.32 -21.06 8.51
C ASP A 369 1.53 -21.90 8.05
N ARG A 370 2.76 -21.46 8.31
CA ARG A 370 4.00 -22.15 7.91
C ARG A 370 4.25 -23.40 8.75
N ASN A 371 3.59 -23.51 9.91
CA ASN A 371 3.72 -24.65 10.82
C ASN A 371 2.74 -25.80 10.51
N ARG A 372 1.88 -25.66 9.51
CA ARG A 372 1.30 -26.79 8.79
C ARG A 372 1.97 -26.81 7.44
N GLU A 373 3.11 -27.48 7.34
CA GLU A 373 3.74 -27.74 6.04
C GLU A 373 2.67 -28.36 5.13
N PHE A 374 2.17 -27.56 4.20
CA PHE A 374 1.55 -28.07 2.99
C PHE A 374 2.71 -28.61 2.12
N THR A 375 3.37 -29.67 2.58
CA THR A 375 4.31 -30.47 1.79
C THR A 375 3.50 -31.23 0.75
N ILE A 376 3.64 -30.83 -0.51
CA ILE A 376 3.11 -31.58 -1.64
C ILE A 376 3.76 -32.97 -1.59
N PRO A 377 3.01 -34.08 -1.47
CA PRO A 377 3.61 -35.40 -1.59
C PRO A 377 4.24 -35.50 -2.98
N ALA A 378 5.55 -35.78 -3.02
CA ALA A 378 6.24 -36.06 -4.26
C ALA A 378 5.56 -37.26 -4.92
N SER A 379 4.96 -37.04 -6.09
CA SER A 379 4.48 -38.10 -6.97
C SER A 379 5.60 -38.58 -7.87
#